data_AF-A0A420F1K4-F1
#
_entry.id   AF-A0A420F1K4-F1
#
_cell.length_a   1.000
_cell.length_b   1.000
_cell.length_c   1.000
_cell.angle_alpha   90.00
_cell.angle_beta   90.00
_cell.angle_gamma   90.00
#
_symmetry.space_group_name_H-M   'P 1'
#
loop_
_entity.id
_entity.type
_entity.pdbx_description
1 polymer ?
#
loop_
_entity_poly.entity_id
_entity_poly.type
_entity_poly.pdbx_seq_one_letter_code
_entity_poly.pdbx_strand_id
1 'polypeptide(L)'
;MGAGAGRGAAPAGIPRADPGGGAVVDLTGAVWRTSTRSSNGGSTCVEVATNLAGVVAVRDSKDRGGPVLAFGPAAWTGFLAAATSGALRRRGDR
;
A
#
# COMPACT_ATOMS: atom_id res chain seq x y z
N MET A 1 -23.46 -5.20 -14.35
CA MET A 1 -22.56 -4.09 -13.97
C MET A 1 -21.14 -4.66 -14.03
N GLY A 2 -20.51 -4.83 -15.18
CA GLY A 2 -20.08 -3.76 -16.08
C GLY A 2 -18.60 -3.47 -15.80
N ALA A 3 -17.71 -4.37 -16.24
CA ALA A 3 -16.27 -4.18 -16.17
C ALA A 3 -15.87 -3.01 -17.08
N GLY A 4 -15.30 -1.95 -16.50
CA GLY A 4 -14.80 -0.78 -17.23
C GLY A 4 -13.28 -0.73 -17.18
N ALA A 5 -12.63 -1.22 -18.24
CA ALA A 5 -11.24 -0.93 -18.53
C ALA A 5 -11.12 0.47 -19.16
N GLY A 6 -10.14 1.25 -18.75
CA GLY A 6 -9.71 2.51 -19.39
C GLY A 6 -8.43 2.99 -18.73
N ARG A 7 -7.25 2.58 -19.22
CA ARG A 7 -6.41 3.27 -20.22
C ARG A 7 -5.95 4.67 -19.77
N GLY A 8 -4.63 4.82 -19.60
CA GLY A 8 -3.95 6.09 -19.40
C GLY A 8 -2.57 5.88 -18.76
N ALA A 9 -1.58 5.53 -19.57
CA ALA A 9 -0.17 5.66 -19.19
C ALA A 9 0.23 7.15 -19.28
N ALA A 10 0.98 7.65 -18.30
CA ALA A 10 1.65 8.95 -18.37
C ALA A 10 2.91 8.95 -17.47
N PRO A 11 3.94 9.76 -17.78
CA PRO A 11 5.31 9.26 -17.97
C PRO A 11 6.25 9.41 -16.77
N ALA A 12 7.37 8.67 -16.88
CA ALA A 12 8.54 8.73 -16.02
C ALA A 12 9.07 10.16 -15.80
N GLY A 13 9.26 10.53 -14.54
CA GLY A 13 9.87 11.78 -14.11
C GLY A 13 10.64 11.59 -12.79
N ILE A 14 11.91 11.21 -12.94
CA ILE A 14 13.09 11.34 -12.04
C ILE A 14 12.82 11.39 -10.52
N PRO A 15 13.25 10.38 -9.72
CA PRO A 15 13.24 10.50 -8.28
C PRO A 15 14.43 11.35 -7.81
N ARG A 16 14.14 12.41 -7.05
CA ARG A 16 15.13 13.10 -6.24
C ARG A 16 15.53 12.15 -5.10
N ALA A 17 16.78 11.70 -5.08
CA ALA A 17 17.29 10.78 -4.07
C ALA A 17 17.38 11.48 -2.70
N ASP A 18 16.76 10.88 -1.69
CA ASP A 18 16.97 11.19 -0.26
C ASP A 18 18.18 10.35 0.23
N PRO A 19 19.12 10.89 1.06
CA PRO A 19 20.29 10.15 1.53
C PRO A 19 19.99 8.95 2.45
N GLY A 20 18.72 8.64 2.74
CA GLY A 20 18.29 7.58 3.66
C GLY A 20 18.01 6.19 3.06
N GLY A 21 18.41 5.90 1.80
CA GLY A 21 18.46 4.52 1.30
C GLY A 21 17.13 3.74 1.30
N GLY A 22 16.01 4.40 1.01
CA GLY A 22 14.76 3.69 0.68
C GLY A 22 14.91 3.06 -0.70
N ALA A 23 15.11 1.74 -0.77
CA ALA A 23 15.09 1.02 -2.04
C ALA A 23 13.77 1.35 -2.75
N VAL A 24 13.86 1.92 -3.96
CA VAL A 24 12.70 2.13 -4.81
C VAL A 24 12.13 0.76 -5.17
N VAL A 25 11.03 0.39 -4.54
CA VAL A 25 10.34 -0.88 -4.84
C VAL A 25 9.64 -0.71 -6.18
N ASP A 26 9.92 -1.59 -7.14
CA ASP A 26 9.18 -1.60 -8.41
C ASP A 26 7.76 -2.15 -8.18
N LEU A 27 6.78 -1.27 -8.33
CA LEU A 27 5.36 -1.58 -8.16
C LEU A 27 4.60 -1.59 -9.50
N THR A 28 5.30 -1.52 -10.63
CA THR A 28 4.70 -1.40 -11.97
C THR A 28 3.74 -2.56 -12.27
N GLY A 29 4.04 -3.76 -11.74
CA GLY A 29 3.20 -4.95 -11.88
C GLY A 29 2.13 -5.15 -10.79
N ALA A 30 1.92 -4.19 -9.89
CA ALA A 30 1.05 -4.38 -8.73
C ALA A 30 -0.43 -4.52 -9.12
N VAL A 31 -1.06 -5.61 -8.68
CA VAL A 31 -2.51 -5.85 -8.78
C VAL A 31 -3.15 -5.47 -7.45
N TRP A 32 -3.68 -4.25 -7.39
CA TRP A 32 -4.27 -3.68 -6.18
C TRP A 32 -5.65 -4.26 -5.88
N ARG A 33 -5.85 -4.71 -4.65
CA ARG A 33 -7.14 -5.16 -4.12
C ARG A 33 -7.59 -4.26 -2.98
N THR A 34 -8.80 -3.74 -3.08
CA THR A 34 -9.42 -2.88 -2.07
C THR A 34 -10.08 -3.70 -0.96
N SER A 35 -9.95 -3.28 0.30
CA SER A 35 -10.64 -3.92 1.43
C SER A 35 -12.13 -3.58 1.45
N THR A 36 -12.98 -4.56 1.77
CA THR A 36 -14.44 -4.39 1.92
C THR A 36 -14.85 -3.91 3.32
N ARG A 37 -13.92 -3.84 4.29
CA ARG A 37 -14.20 -3.47 5.69
C ARG A 37 -14.23 -1.95 5.97
N SER A 38 -14.27 -1.12 4.93
CA SER A 38 -14.22 0.35 5.03
C SER A 38 -15.61 1.03 5.03
N SER A 39 -16.70 0.28 5.07
CA SER A 39 -18.06 0.81 4.86
C SER A 39 -18.81 1.11 6.17
N ASN A 40 -18.44 2.21 6.84
CA ASN A 40 -19.31 2.89 7.81
C ASN A 40 -19.72 4.31 7.33
N GLY A 41 -19.66 4.57 6.02
CA GLY A 41 -20.20 5.81 5.42
C GLY A 41 -19.24 6.69 4.63
N GLY A 42 -18.08 6.19 4.19
CA GLY A 42 -17.15 6.98 3.37
C GLY A 42 -16.13 6.11 2.62
N SER A 43 -15.71 6.61 1.46
CA SER A 43 -14.89 5.96 0.43
C SER A 43 -13.75 5.11 0.98
N THR A 44 -13.59 3.92 0.40
CA THR A 44 -12.58 2.90 0.69
C THR A 44 -11.20 3.49 1.03
N CYS A 45 -10.54 2.97 2.07
CA CYS A 45 -9.36 3.63 2.68
C CYS A 45 -8.02 2.89 2.52
N VAL A 46 -7.98 1.64 2.03
CA VAL A 46 -6.71 0.89 1.84
C VAL A 46 -6.79 -0.05 0.64
N GLU A 47 -5.72 -0.07 -0.16
CA GLU A 47 -5.45 -1.03 -1.23
C GLU A 47 -4.17 -1.83 -0.91
N VAL A 48 -4.20 -3.14 -1.19
CA VAL A 48 -3.05 -4.05 -0.99
C VAL A 48 -2.74 -4.82 -2.28
N ALA A 49 -1.46 -4.96 -2.60
CA ALA A 49 -0.97 -5.82 -3.67
C ALA A 49 -0.01 -6.88 -3.10
N THR A 50 -0.30 -8.15 -3.36
CA THR A 50 0.49 -9.30 -2.87
C THR A 50 1.06 -10.14 -4.01
N ASN A 51 0.87 -9.70 -5.26
CA ASN A 51 1.29 -10.43 -6.46
C ASN A 51 2.74 -10.13 -6.86
N LEU A 52 3.42 -9.25 -6.13
CA LEU A 52 4.81 -8.91 -6.36
C LEU A 52 5.71 -9.89 -5.62
N ALA A 53 6.78 -10.35 -6.27
CA ALA A 53 7.70 -11.30 -5.68
C ALA A 53 8.40 -10.68 -4.45
N GLY A 54 8.22 -11.32 -3.29
CA GLY A 54 8.88 -10.90 -2.04
C GLY A 54 8.36 -9.58 -1.45
N VAL A 55 7.27 -9.01 -1.98
CA VAL A 55 6.75 -7.71 -1.55
C VAL A 55 5.23 -7.77 -1.36
N VAL A 56 4.78 -7.26 -0.22
CA VAL A 56 3.40 -6.84 0.00
C VAL A 56 3.37 -5.32 0.04
N ALA A 57 2.66 -4.71 -0.91
CA ALA A 57 2.54 -3.28 -1.01
C ALA A 57 1.18 -2.81 -0.47
N VAL A 58 1.16 -1.73 0.30
CA VAL A 58 -0.05 -1.15 0.90
C VAL A 58 -0.06 0.35 0.65
N ARG A 59 -1.19 0.88 0.20
CA ARG A 59 -1.37 2.32 -0.02
C ARG A 59 -2.76 2.79 0.39
N ASP A 60 -2.88 4.11 0.57
CA ASP A 60 -4.19 4.76 0.70
C ASP A 60 -4.86 4.82 -0.67
N SER A 61 -6.08 4.29 -0.76
CA SER A 61 -6.88 4.38 -1.99
C SER A 61 -7.34 5.80 -2.31
N LYS A 62 -7.36 6.71 -1.33
CA LYS A 62 -7.70 8.13 -1.52
C LYS A 62 -6.51 8.95 -2.03
N ASP A 63 -5.29 8.49 -1.77
CA ASP A 63 -4.05 9.09 -2.23
C ASP A 63 -3.17 8.06 -2.94
N ARG A 64 -3.59 7.69 -4.17
CA ARG A 64 -2.91 6.66 -4.97
C ARG A 64 -1.51 7.06 -5.43
N GLY A 65 -1.20 8.36 -5.44
CA GLY A 65 0.12 8.92 -5.77
C GLY A 65 1.00 9.15 -4.55
N GLY A 66 0.44 8.99 -3.35
CA GLY A 66 1.14 9.13 -2.09
C GLY A 66 2.08 7.97 -1.76
N PRO A 67 2.67 7.99 -0.56
CA PRO A 67 3.62 6.98 -0.12
C PRO A 67 3.01 5.56 -0.09
N VAL A 68 3.80 4.59 -0.56
CA VAL A 68 3.46 3.17 -0.48
C VAL A 68 4.30 2.51 0.62
N LEU A 69 3.65 1.75 1.49
CA LEU A 69 4.32 0.88 2.45
C LEU A 69 4.63 -0.45 1.77
N ALA A 70 5.89 -0.86 1.77
CA ALA A 70 6.33 -2.13 1.21
C ALA A 70 6.89 -3.03 2.31
N PHE A 71 6.38 -4.25 2.40
CA PHE A 71 6.76 -5.25 3.40
C PHE A 71 7.32 -6.50 2.72
N GLY A 72 8.35 -7.11 3.31
CA GLY A 72 8.64 -8.51 3.04
C GLY A 72 7.57 -9.43 3.65
N PRO A 73 7.42 -10.69 3.20
CA PRO A 73 6.35 -11.58 3.67
C PRO A 73 6.33 -11.79 5.20
N ALA A 74 7.49 -11.98 5.82
CA ALA A 74 7.60 -12.15 7.27
C ALA A 74 7.21 -10.87 8.05
N ALA A 75 7.64 -9.70 7.55
CA ALA A 75 7.30 -8.42 8.14
C ALA A 75 5.79 -8.14 8.01
N TRP A 76 5.18 -8.53 6.90
CA TRP A 76 3.74 -8.44 6.68
C TRP A 76 2.96 -9.29 7.69
N THR A 77 3.37 -10.54 7.92
CA THR A 77 2.76 -11.41 8.94
C THR A 77 2.89 -10.81 10.35
N GLY A 78 4.08 -10.31 10.70
CA GLY A 78 4.30 -9.65 11.99
C GLY A 78 3.43 -8.40 12.17
N PHE A 79 3.31 -7.58 11.11
CA PHE A 79 2.44 -6.42 11.08
C PHE A 79 0.97 -6.79 11.34
N LEU A 80 0.45 -7.82 10.65
CA LEU A 80 -0.93 -8.27 10.85
C LEU A 80 -1.16 -8.78 12.27
N ALA A 81 -0.24 -9.57 12.81
CA ALA A 81 -0.32 -10.05 14.19
C ALA A 81 -0.38 -8.91 15.20
N ALA A 82 0.46 -7.88 15.03
CA ALA A 82 0.44 -6.68 15.86
C ALA A 82 -0.84 -5.86 15.70
N ALA A 83 -1.35 -5.73 14.48
CA ALA A 83 -2.58 -4.99 14.19
C ALA A 83 -3.81 -5.65 14.84
N THR A 84 -3.92 -6.97 14.77
CA THR A 84 -5.05 -7.71 15.32
C THR A 84 -5.00 -7.83 16.85
N SER A 85 -3.80 -7.87 17.44
CA SER A 85 -3.63 -7.91 18.90
C SER A 85 -3.73 -6.54 19.58
N GLY A 86 -3.83 -5.44 18.82
CA GLY A 86 -3.83 -4.08 19.36
C GLY A 86 -2.44 -3.64 19.88
N ALA A 87 -1.38 -4.36 19.52
CA ALA A 87 -0.01 -4.05 19.93
C ALA A 87 0.60 -2.86 19.17
N LEU A 88 -0.04 -2.41 18.07
CA LEU A 88 0.37 -1.22 17.34
C LEU A 88 0.01 0.04 18.13
N ARG A 89 1.03 0.65 18.75
CA ARG A 89 0.91 1.93 19.44
C ARG A 89 0.96 3.09 18.45
N ARG A 90 0.15 4.12 18.70
CA ARG A 90 0.33 5.40 18.00
C ARG A 90 1.62 6.05 18.50
N ARG A 91 2.42 6.60 17.59
CA ARG A 91 3.53 7.46 17.98
C ARG A 91 2.98 8.63 18.81
N GLY A 92 3.29 8.64 20.11
CA GLY A 92 2.89 9.72 21.03
C GLY A 92 2.23 9.29 22.33
N ASP A 93 2.09 7.99 22.63
CA ASP A 93 1.47 7.48 23.86
C ASP A 93 2.40 7.46 25.10
N ARG A 94 3.27 8.48 25.25
CA ARG A 94 4.07 8.68 26.48
C ARG A 94 3.38 9.60 27.47
#